data_AF-A0A8T4P127-F1
#
_entry.id   AF-A0A8T4P127-F1
#
_cell.length_a   1.000
_cell.length_b   1.000
_cell.length_c   1.000
_cell.angle_alpha   90.00
_cell.angle_beta   90.00
_cell.angle_gamma   90.00
#
_symmetry.space_group_name_H-M   'P 1'
#
loop_
_entity.id
_entity.type
_entity.pdbx_description
1 polymer ?
#
loop_
_entity_poly.entity_id
_entity_poly.type
_entity_poly.pdbx_seq_one_letter_code
_entity_poly.pdbx_strand_id
1 'polypeptide(L)'
;MNIDPSAGEELIGEYFKEKSIKFERESKISKLDGDYADYRVADFYLPKYKVYVEFFGKWNVPKDREKYRKKKEIYEKNRIPCVYLYPDNLGILDFIFNRRLREVLSKYPNLKLQKFLYNLNIIFDRYGLWLIALIIGIYYTKDVKIRIILSILLIYSLYLVMKSTFFKK
;
A
#
# COMPACT_ATOMS: atom_id res chain seq x y z
N MET A 1 15.08 10.35 23.03
CA MET A 1 15.54 8.96 23.06
C MET A 1 15.31 8.40 21.67
N ASN A 2 16.38 8.01 20.97
CA ASN A 2 16.23 7.13 19.80
C ASN A 2 15.86 5.76 20.36
N ILE A 3 14.68 5.25 20.02
CA ILE A 3 14.33 3.87 20.32
C ILE A 3 14.92 3.06 19.17
N ASP A 4 15.78 2.10 19.48
CA ASP A 4 16.31 1.23 18.44
C ASP A 4 15.16 0.40 17.84
N PRO A 5 15.04 0.36 16.50
CA PRO A 5 13.96 -0.35 15.83
C PRO A 5 14.03 -1.84 16.17
N SER A 6 12.87 -2.48 16.32
CA SER A 6 12.84 -3.94 16.45
C SER A 6 13.28 -4.62 15.14
N ALA A 7 13.78 -5.86 15.21
CA ALA A 7 14.18 -6.60 14.00
C ALA A 7 13.05 -6.72 12.96
N GLY A 8 11.80 -6.78 13.40
CA GLY A 8 10.64 -6.78 12.50
C GLY A 8 10.37 -5.42 11.84
N GLU A 9 10.57 -4.31 12.56
CA GLU A 9 10.52 -2.96 11.97
C GLU A 9 11.69 -2.73 11.01
N GLU A 10 12.85 -3.30 11.29
CA GLU A 10 13.98 -3.26 10.36
C GLU A 10 13.64 -3.97 9.05
N LEU A 11 13.12 -5.20 9.11
CA LEU A 11 12.67 -5.95 7.93
C LEU A 11 11.60 -5.19 7.13
N ILE A 12 10.62 -4.59 7.81
CA ILE A 12 9.59 -3.77 7.15
C ILE A 12 10.21 -2.53 6.49
N GLY A 13 11.15 -1.87 7.16
CA GLY A 13 11.89 -0.74 6.61
C GLY A 13 12.72 -1.10 5.39
N GLU A 14 13.40 -2.25 5.41
CA GLU A 14 14.12 -2.80 4.26
C GLU A 14 13.18 -3.12 3.10
N TYR A 15 12.04 -3.75 3.38
CA TYR A 15 11.00 -3.99 2.38
C TYR A 15 10.54 -2.68 1.71
N PHE A 16 10.29 -1.62 2.49
CA PHE A 16 9.92 -0.33 1.92
C PHE A 16 11.05 0.27 1.06
N LYS A 17 12.31 0.15 1.48
CA LYS A 17 13.47 0.58 0.67
C LYS A 17 13.56 -0.19 -0.65
N GLU A 18 13.46 -1.52 -0.60
CA GLU A 18 13.49 -2.40 -1.77
C GLU A 18 12.39 -2.03 -2.77
N LYS A 19 11.17 -1.80 -2.28
CA LYS A 19 10.02 -1.37 -3.09
C LYS A 19 10.03 0.11 -3.46
N SER A 20 11.10 0.85 -3.12
CA SER A 20 11.21 2.30 -3.35
C SER A 20 10.01 3.09 -2.78
N ILE A 21 9.43 2.60 -1.68
CA ILE A 21 8.36 3.26 -0.95
C ILE A 21 9.02 4.23 0.03
N LYS A 22 8.78 5.54 -0.14
CA LYS A 22 9.23 6.56 0.82
C LYS A 22 8.45 6.43 2.13
N PHE A 23 9.17 6.47 3.25
CA PHE A 23 8.60 6.41 4.59
C PHE A 23 9.35 7.29 5.58
N GLU A 24 8.66 7.66 6.65
CA GLU A 24 9.20 8.30 7.84
C GLU A 24 9.06 7.32 9.01
N ARG A 25 10.05 7.23 9.89
CA ARG A 25 9.98 6.40 11.11
C ARG A 25 9.43 7.21 12.28
N GLU A 26 8.87 6.51 13.26
CA GLU A 26 8.45 7.08 14.55
C GLU A 26 7.57 8.33 14.41
N SER A 27 6.59 8.27 13.51
CA SER A 27 5.75 9.42 13.18
C SER A 27 4.78 9.72 14.33
N LYS A 28 4.86 10.93 14.87
CA LYS A 28 3.99 11.38 15.96
C LYS A 28 2.62 11.77 15.44
N ILE A 29 1.58 11.28 16.13
CA ILE A 29 0.17 11.59 15.90
C ILE A 29 -0.35 12.25 17.16
N SER A 30 -0.66 13.54 17.09
CA SER A 30 -1.17 14.33 18.20
C SER A 30 -2.67 14.59 18.06
N LYS A 31 -3.30 15.07 19.14
CA LYS A 31 -4.72 15.48 19.17
C LYS A 31 -5.68 14.33 18.85
N LEU A 32 -5.49 13.18 19.52
CA LEU A 32 -6.34 12.01 19.39
C LEU A 32 -7.46 12.03 20.45
N ASP A 33 -8.70 12.10 20.01
CA ASP A 33 -9.88 12.19 20.88
C ASP A 33 -10.11 10.90 21.69
N GLY A 34 -10.25 11.05 23.01
CA GLY A 34 -10.45 9.95 23.95
C GLY A 34 -9.22 9.09 24.19
N ASP A 35 -8.04 9.59 23.83
CA ASP A 35 -6.79 9.07 24.32
C ASP A 35 -6.36 9.81 25.59
N TYR A 36 -5.80 9.08 26.55
CA TYR A 36 -5.18 9.68 27.74
C TYR A 36 -3.75 10.15 27.45
N ALA A 37 -3.17 9.73 26.33
CA ALA A 37 -1.84 10.14 25.90
C ALA A 37 -1.92 11.38 24.98
N ASP A 38 -1.03 12.35 25.21
CA ASP A 38 -0.93 13.58 24.40
C ASP A 38 -0.62 13.30 22.92
N TYR A 39 0.12 12.22 22.68
CA TYR A 39 0.44 11.75 21.33
C TYR A 39 0.63 10.23 21.30
N ARG A 40 0.46 9.66 20.11
CA ARG A 40 0.88 8.30 19.76
C ARG A 40 2.03 8.37 18.76
N VAL A 41 2.86 7.34 18.76
CA VAL A 41 3.95 7.19 17.79
C VAL A 41 3.63 5.97 16.95
N ALA A 42 3.61 6.15 15.63
CA ALA A 42 3.54 5.05 14.68
C ALA A 42 4.91 4.69 14.16
N ASP A 43 5.16 3.40 13.96
CA ASP A 43 6.46 2.90 13.54
C ASP A 43 6.87 3.48 12.20
N PHE A 44 5.90 3.61 11.28
CA PHE A 44 6.09 4.26 9.99
C PHE A 44 4.93 5.16 9.57
N TYR A 45 5.25 6.16 8.78
CA TYR A 45 4.30 6.93 7.97
C TYR A 45 4.71 6.88 6.50
N LEU A 46 3.75 6.70 5.59
CA LEU A 46 3.95 6.63 4.15
C LEU A 46 3.38 7.89 3.48
N PRO A 47 4.18 8.93 3.22
CA PRO A 47 3.67 10.23 2.77
C PRO A 47 2.90 10.17 1.45
N LYS A 48 3.35 9.32 0.50
CA LYS A 48 2.69 9.12 -0.80
C LYS A 48 1.25 8.64 -0.64
N TYR A 49 0.99 7.80 0.36
CA TYR A 49 -0.31 7.17 0.58
C TYR A 49 -1.12 7.84 1.70
N LYS A 50 -0.50 8.72 2.50
CA LYS A 50 -1.08 9.33 3.71
C LYS A 50 -1.61 8.28 4.69
N VAL A 51 -0.82 7.22 4.86
CA VAL A 51 -1.17 6.03 5.67
C VAL A 51 -0.03 5.74 6.63
N TYR A 52 -0.37 5.46 7.88
CA TYR A 52 0.55 4.97 8.89
C TYR A 52 0.73 3.45 8.80
N VAL A 53 1.84 2.93 9.31
CA VAL A 53 2.06 1.49 9.45
C VAL A 53 2.53 1.20 10.86
N GLU A 54 1.96 0.16 11.46
CA GLU A 54 2.25 -0.34 12.80
C GLU A 54 2.63 -1.81 12.75
N PHE A 55 3.72 -2.17 13.40
CA PHE A 55 4.17 -3.53 13.57
C PHE A 55 3.96 -4.00 15.01
N PHE A 56 3.01 -4.91 15.20
CA PHE A 56 2.71 -5.46 16.53
C PHE A 56 3.59 -6.67 16.84
N GLY A 57 4.90 -6.42 17.00
CA GLY A 57 5.93 -7.46 17.17
C GLY A 57 5.70 -8.43 18.33
N LYS A 58 4.97 -7.99 19.37
CA LYS A 58 4.62 -8.81 20.55
C LYS A 58 3.16 -9.29 20.57
N TRP A 59 2.52 -9.42 19.42
CA TRP A 59 1.10 -9.81 19.33
C TRP A 59 0.75 -11.15 20.03
N ASN A 60 1.72 -12.06 20.12
CA ASN A 60 1.57 -13.34 20.79
C ASN A 60 1.64 -13.25 22.33
N VAL A 61 2.03 -12.09 22.88
CA VAL A 61 2.04 -11.82 24.31
C VAL A 61 0.71 -11.20 24.73
N PRO A 62 -0.12 -11.87 25.56
CA PRO A 62 -1.48 -11.39 25.88
C PRO A 62 -1.52 -9.97 26.45
N LYS A 63 -0.58 -9.62 27.33
CA LYS A 63 -0.51 -8.28 27.96
C LYS A 63 -0.24 -7.16 26.94
N ASP A 64 0.58 -7.41 25.94
CA ASP A 64 0.87 -6.43 24.90
C ASP A 64 -0.23 -6.36 23.83
N ARG A 65 -0.91 -7.49 23.58
CA ARG A 65 -2.07 -7.56 22.68
C ARG A 65 -3.17 -6.56 23.07
N GLU A 66 -3.46 -6.42 24.36
CA GLU A 66 -4.45 -5.45 24.84
C GLU A 66 -4.06 -4.00 24.53
N LYS A 67 -2.77 -3.65 24.73
CA LYS A 67 -2.25 -2.33 24.37
C LYS A 67 -2.39 -2.05 22.88
N TYR A 68 -2.07 -3.03 22.04
CA TYR A 68 -2.22 -2.91 20.59
C TYR A 68 -3.68 -2.73 20.15
N ARG A 69 -4.61 -3.47 20.76
CA ARG A 69 -6.06 -3.31 20.52
C ARG A 69 -6.52 -1.90 20.88
N LYS A 70 -6.18 -1.42 22.07
CA LYS A 70 -6.52 -0.06 22.50
C LYS A 70 -5.95 1.01 21.55
N LYS A 71 -4.70 0.87 21.12
CA LYS A 71 -4.08 1.78 20.15
C LYS A 71 -4.84 1.78 18.81
N LYS A 72 -5.20 0.59 18.31
CA LYS A 72 -6.00 0.43 17.10
C LYS A 72 -7.38 1.07 17.23
N GLU A 73 -8.07 0.88 18.35
CA GLU A 73 -9.36 1.49 18.64
C GLU A 73 -9.29 3.02 18.62
N ILE A 74 -8.25 3.61 19.24
CA ILE A 74 -8.02 5.06 19.20
C ILE A 74 -7.82 5.55 17.76
N TYR A 75 -7.01 4.85 16.96
CA TYR A 75 -6.77 5.22 15.57
C TYR A 75 -8.06 5.15 14.76
N GLU A 76 -8.86 4.09 14.92
CA GLU A 76 -10.14 3.93 14.23
C GLU A 76 -11.15 5.01 14.63
N LYS A 77 -11.27 5.32 15.93
CA LYS A 77 -12.13 6.40 16.44
C LYS A 77 -11.76 7.74 15.82
N ASN A 78 -10.46 8.02 15.69
CA ASN A 78 -9.92 9.26 15.14
C ASN A 78 -9.76 9.24 13.62
N ARG A 79 -10.27 8.19 12.94
CA ARG A 79 -10.19 8.03 11.47
C ARG A 79 -8.76 8.11 10.93
N ILE A 80 -7.79 7.60 11.69
CA ILE A 80 -6.39 7.51 11.30
C ILE A 80 -6.20 6.33 10.34
N PRO A 81 -5.79 6.56 9.08
CA PRO A 81 -5.53 5.48 8.13
C PRO A 81 -4.24 4.74 8.53
N CYS A 82 -4.37 3.47 8.91
CA CYS A 82 -3.23 2.70 9.41
C CYS A 82 -3.28 1.24 8.91
N VAL A 83 -2.14 0.75 8.43
CA VAL A 83 -1.91 -0.67 8.14
C VAL A 83 -1.24 -1.30 9.35
N TYR A 84 -1.91 -2.29 9.93
CA TYR A 84 -1.34 -3.10 11.02
C TYR A 84 -0.65 -4.33 10.43
N LEU A 85 0.55 -4.64 10.89
CA LEU A 85 1.36 -5.80 10.53
C LEU A 85 1.71 -6.60 11.78
N TYR A 86 1.89 -7.90 11.60
CA TYR A 86 2.09 -8.86 12.69
C TYR A 86 3.27 -9.79 12.35
N PRO A 87 3.92 -10.43 13.35
CA PRO A 87 5.10 -11.27 13.12
C PRO A 87 4.91 -12.39 12.08
N ASP A 88 3.74 -13.02 12.09
CA ASP A 88 3.32 -14.06 11.14
C ASP A 88 3.19 -13.55 9.69
N ASN A 89 3.13 -12.23 9.49
CA ASN A 89 2.99 -11.65 8.15
C ASN A 89 4.33 -11.39 7.48
N LEU A 90 5.45 -11.41 8.20
CA LEU A 90 6.75 -11.02 7.66
C LEU A 90 7.20 -11.95 6.51
N GLY A 91 6.88 -13.24 6.57
CA GLY A 91 7.22 -14.20 5.50
C GLY A 91 6.45 -14.01 4.19
N ILE A 92 5.35 -13.25 4.21
CA ILE A 92 4.51 -12.93 3.04
C ILE A 92 4.20 -11.43 2.98
N LEU A 93 5.17 -10.61 3.41
CA LEU A 93 4.96 -9.18 3.68
C LEU A 93 4.44 -8.45 2.46
N ASP A 94 4.99 -8.72 1.27
CA ASP A 94 4.58 -8.05 0.04
C ASP A 94 3.08 -8.23 -0.25
N PHE A 95 2.59 -9.47 -0.15
CA PHE A 95 1.19 -9.77 -0.38
C PHE A 95 0.28 -9.12 0.68
N ILE A 96 0.62 -9.30 1.97
CA ILE A 96 -0.22 -8.81 3.08
C ILE A 96 -0.26 -7.28 3.12
N PHE A 97 0.89 -6.63 2.96
CA PHE A 97 1.00 -5.19 2.94
C PHE A 97 0.17 -4.59 1.81
N ASN A 98 0.35 -5.07 0.58
CA ASN A 98 -0.39 -4.57 -0.58
C ASN A 98 -1.91 -4.76 -0.44
N ARG A 99 -2.34 -5.92 0.08
CA ARG A 99 -3.77 -6.18 0.36
C ARG A 99 -4.33 -5.21 1.39
N ARG A 100 -3.67 -5.09 2.55
CA ARG A 100 -4.16 -4.23 3.65
C ARG A 100 -4.09 -2.74 3.32
N LEU A 101 -3.05 -2.30 2.60
CA LEU A 101 -2.96 -0.92 2.12
C LEU A 101 -4.16 -0.57 1.23
N ARG A 102 -4.54 -1.47 0.31
CA ARG A 102 -5.74 -1.29 -0.53
C ARG A 102 -7.03 -1.23 0.28
N GLU A 103 -7.17 -2.09 1.29
CA GLU A 103 -8.32 -2.10 2.21
C GLU A 103 -8.42 -0.75 2.94
N VAL A 104 -7.30 -0.26 3.50
CA VAL A 104 -7.23 1.06 4.17
C VAL A 104 -7.60 2.17 3.20
N LEU A 105 -6.96 2.25 2.03
CA LEU A 105 -7.26 3.26 1.02
C LEU A 105 -8.72 3.24 0.54
N SER A 106 -9.39 2.09 0.63
CA SER A 106 -10.82 1.94 0.29
C SER A 106 -11.74 2.36 1.42
N LYS A 107 -11.34 2.16 2.69
CA LYS A 107 -12.10 2.52 3.88
C LYS A 107 -12.24 4.04 4.05
N TYR A 108 -11.26 4.81 3.59
CA TYR A 108 -11.17 6.26 3.83
C TYR A 108 -11.53 7.08 2.58
N PRO A 109 -12.68 7.80 2.55
CA PRO A 109 -13.13 8.54 1.37
C PRO A 109 -12.19 9.67 0.92
N ASN A 110 -11.47 10.28 1.85
CA ASN A 110 -10.47 11.31 1.58
C ASN A 110 -9.20 10.77 0.89
N LEU A 111 -9.05 9.44 0.80
CA LEU A 111 -7.90 8.77 0.17
C LEU A 111 -8.23 8.19 -1.22
N LYS A 112 -9.35 8.58 -1.84
CA LYS A 112 -9.75 8.10 -3.18
C LYS A 112 -8.68 8.32 -4.25
N LEU A 113 -8.00 9.47 -4.22
CA LEU A 113 -6.92 9.77 -5.17
C LEU A 113 -5.71 8.84 -4.94
N GLN A 114 -5.30 8.64 -3.69
CA GLN A 114 -4.20 7.75 -3.33
C GLN A 114 -4.51 6.31 -3.75
N LYS A 115 -5.75 5.85 -3.57
CA LYS A 115 -6.23 4.56 -4.06
C LYS A 115 -6.10 4.45 -5.58
N PHE A 116 -6.56 5.47 -6.31
CA PHE A 116 -6.48 5.50 -7.76
C PHE A 116 -5.03 5.43 -8.25
N LEU A 117 -4.15 6.27 -7.70
CA LEU A 117 -2.73 6.29 -8.04
C LEU A 117 -2.02 4.97 -7.69
N TYR A 118 -2.36 4.37 -6.55
CA TYR A 118 -1.82 3.07 -6.15
C TYR A 118 -2.23 1.96 -7.13
N ASN A 119 -3.50 1.91 -7.53
CA ASN A 119 -3.97 0.94 -8.52
C ASN A 119 -3.32 1.16 -9.90
N LEU A 120 -3.15 2.42 -10.33
CA LEU A 120 -2.42 2.73 -11.56
C LEU A 120 -0.97 2.25 -11.52
N ASN A 121 -0.29 2.42 -10.39
CA ASN A 121 1.10 1.95 -10.23
C ASN A 121 1.18 0.44 -10.42
N ILE A 122 0.28 -0.33 -9.79
CA ILE A 122 0.22 -1.79 -9.95
C ILE A 122 0.01 -2.20 -11.41
N ILE A 123 -0.87 -1.49 -12.13
CA ILE A 123 -1.12 -1.74 -13.55
C ILE A 123 0.15 -1.48 -14.36
N PHE A 124 0.81 -0.34 -14.11
CA PHE A 124 2.00 0.05 -14.84
C PHE A 124 3.17 -0.90 -14.57
N ASP A 125 3.36 -1.33 -13.32
CA ASP A 125 4.39 -2.30 -12.95
C ASP A 125 4.18 -3.66 -13.64
N ARG A 126 2.91 -4.05 -13.85
CA ARG A 126 2.57 -5.34 -14.46
C ARG A 126 2.52 -5.32 -15.99
N TYR A 127 2.04 -4.23 -16.59
CA TYR A 127 1.69 -4.17 -18.01
C TYR A 127 2.34 -2.99 -18.75
N GLY A 128 2.99 -2.05 -18.07
CA GLY A 128 3.43 -0.78 -18.63
C GLY A 128 4.35 -0.94 -19.84
N LEU A 129 5.41 -1.75 -19.73
CA LEU A 129 6.35 -2.00 -20.83
C LEU A 129 5.66 -2.65 -22.04
N TRP A 130 4.76 -3.59 -21.80
CA TRP A 130 4.00 -4.25 -22.87
C TRP A 130 3.08 -3.27 -23.61
N LEU A 131 2.35 -2.43 -22.87
CA LEU A 131 1.48 -1.41 -23.46
C LEU A 131 2.28 -0.38 -24.26
N ILE A 132 3.43 0.06 -23.74
CA ILE A 132 4.33 0.98 -24.46
C ILE A 132 4.85 0.33 -25.75
N ALA A 133 5.28 -0.94 -25.70
CA ALA A 133 5.73 -1.66 -26.88
C ALA A 133 4.65 -1.77 -27.96
N LEU A 134 3.39 -2.03 -27.57
CA LEU A 134 2.26 -2.05 -28.51
C LEU A 134 2.02 -0.68 -29.14
N ILE A 135 2.04 0.40 -28.36
CA ILE A 135 1.85 1.77 -28.86
C ILE A 135 2.96 2.14 -29.85
N ILE A 136 4.22 1.85 -29.52
CA ILE A 136 5.37 2.05 -30.41
C ILE A 136 5.19 1.23 -31.69
N GLY A 137 4.81 -0.04 -31.59
CA GLY A 137 4.57 -0.90 -32.76
C GLY A 137 3.49 -0.35 -33.69
N ILE A 138 2.38 0.15 -33.14
CA ILE A 138 1.29 0.78 -33.91
C ILE A 138 1.78 2.03 -34.64
N TYR A 139 2.58 2.85 -33.97
CA TYR A 139 3.08 4.11 -34.52
C TYR A 139 4.07 3.90 -35.67
N TYR A 140 5.03 2.97 -35.51
CA TYR A 140 6.10 2.76 -36.49
C TYR A 140 5.73 1.83 -37.65
N THR A 141 4.73 0.97 -37.50
CA THR A 141 4.35 0.06 -38.58
C THR A 141 3.66 0.80 -39.72
N LYS A 142 4.15 0.58 -40.95
CA LYS A 142 3.54 1.10 -42.18
C LYS A 142 2.48 0.16 -42.76
N ASP A 143 2.51 -1.12 -42.36
CA ASP A 143 1.55 -2.10 -42.81
C ASP A 143 0.22 -1.94 -42.04
N VAL A 144 -0.85 -1.67 -42.79
CA VAL A 144 -2.20 -1.46 -42.23
C VAL A 144 -2.73 -2.69 -41.51
N LYS A 145 -2.46 -3.90 -42.01
CA LYS A 145 -2.91 -5.16 -41.39
C LYS A 145 -2.23 -5.36 -40.04
N ILE A 146 -0.92 -5.13 -39.98
CA ILE A 146 -0.16 -5.21 -38.71
C ILE A 146 -0.67 -4.16 -37.72
N ARG A 147 -0.95 -2.92 -38.19
CA ARG A 147 -1.49 -1.86 -37.34
C ARG A 147 -2.84 -2.25 -36.73
N ILE A 148 -3.74 -2.84 -37.51
CA ILE A 148 -5.05 -3.32 -37.03
C ILE A 148 -4.86 -4.42 -35.97
N ILE A 149 -4.00 -5.41 -36.23
CA ILE A 149 -3.72 -6.50 -35.28
C ILE A 149 -3.20 -5.95 -33.95
N LEU A 150 -2.20 -5.05 -33.99
CA LEU A 150 -1.64 -4.44 -32.78
C LEU A 150 -2.68 -3.58 -32.03
N SER A 151 -3.56 -2.90 -32.76
CA SER A 151 -4.65 -2.12 -32.15
C SER A 151 -5.65 -3.01 -31.41
N ILE A 152 -6.02 -4.16 -32.00
CA ILE A 152 -6.88 -5.16 -31.34
C ILE A 152 -6.18 -5.72 -30.10
N LEU A 153 -4.90 -6.06 -30.19
CA LEU A 153 -4.11 -6.55 -29.06
C LEU A 153 -4.01 -5.52 -27.94
N LEU A 154 -3.87 -4.23 -28.28
CA LEU A 154 -3.87 -3.14 -27.31
C LEU A 154 -5.23 -3.02 -26.61
N ILE A 155 -6.33 -3.00 -27.36
CA ILE A 155 -7.69 -2.95 -26.79
C ILE A 155 -7.94 -4.15 -25.86
N TYR A 156 -7.57 -5.35 -26.29
CA TYR A 156 -7.72 -6.56 -25.47
C TYR A 156 -6.84 -6.53 -24.21
N SER A 157 -5.60 -6.04 -24.32
CA SER A 157 -4.71 -5.85 -23.17
C SER A 157 -5.30 -4.86 -22.17
N LEU A 158 -5.84 -3.74 -22.64
CA LEU A 158 -6.54 -2.75 -21.81
C LEU A 158 -7.78 -3.34 -21.14
N TYR A 159 -8.55 -4.17 -21.86
CA TYR A 159 -9.68 -4.89 -21.27
C TYR A 159 -9.26 -5.83 -20.14
N LEU A 160 -8.18 -6.62 -20.31
CA LEU A 160 -7.66 -7.49 -19.25
C LEU A 160 -7.17 -6.70 -18.03
N VAL A 161 -6.53 -5.56 -18.26
CA VAL A 161 -6.11 -4.62 -17.20
C VAL A 161 -7.33 -4.13 -16.42
N MET A 162 -8.37 -3.66 -17.11
CA MET A 162 -9.61 -3.20 -16.47
C MET A 162 -10.31 -4.34 -15.70
N LYS A 163 -10.42 -5.53 -16.32
CA LYS A 163 -11.03 -6.71 -15.70
C LYS A 163 -10.32 -7.11 -14.40
N SER A 164 -8.99 -7.15 -14.41
CA SER A 164 -8.19 -7.56 -13.25
C SER A 164 -8.22 -6.53 -12.11
N THR A 165 -8.43 -5.25 -12.42
CA THR A 165 -8.38 -4.15 -11.44
C THR A 165 -9.74 -3.83 -10.84
N PHE A 166 -10.82 -3.87 -11.63
CA PHE A 166 -12.14 -3.37 -11.20
C PHE A 166 -13.19 -4.45 -10.95
N PHE A 167 -13.01 -5.67 -11.45
CA PHE A 167 -14.06 -6.70 -11.44
C PHE A 167 -13.78 -7.92 -10.56
N LYS A 168 -12.70 -7.94 -9.78
CA LYS A 168 -12.56 -8.92 -8.69
C LYS A 168 -13.34 -8.44 -7.47
N LYS A 169 -14.60 -8.88 -7.38
CA LYS A 169 -15.35 -8.98 -6.12
C LYS A 169 -14.83 -10.16 -5.31
#